data_AF-A0A974P408-F1
#
_entry.id   AF-A0A974P408-F1
#
_cell.length_a   1.000
_cell.length_b   1.000
_cell.length_c   1.000
_cell.angle_alpha   90.00
_cell.angle_beta   90.00
_cell.angle_gamma   90.00
#
_symmetry.space_group_name_H-M   'P 1'
#
loop_
_entity.id
_entity.type
_entity.pdbx_description
1 polymer ?
#
loop_
_entity_poly.entity_id
_entity_poly.type
_entity_poly.pdbx_seq_one_letter_code
_entity_poly.pdbx_strand_id
1 'polypeptide(L)'
;MKRFVEGVGLGIATMGPEKLERRSRAHEAVAATLAALSDGDLAAMLNAADWRVSFHGSESAILDFAGWRVFAKRMALTRRELDAGPAGSVTADLFGLPSLYQYAVGSAGFAAGRELAAARMTSGWALAGACPHFPILHHARVLPRTAPKLSERQEAWLANIPAFWSGNPAIIARVDEVTRAPANIVMIQEFVGRDLETWLQAARPRARSWQPRTISG
;
A
#
# COMPACT_ATOMS: atom_id res chain seq x y z
N MET A 1 6.42 -34.65 -30.27
CA MET A 1 6.96 -33.50 -29.50
C MET A 1 6.03 -33.20 -28.33
N LYS A 2 5.87 -34.19 -27.44
CA LYS A 2 5.20 -34.13 -26.14
C LYS A 2 6.27 -34.59 -25.15
N ARG A 3 6.34 -33.94 -23.99
CA ARG A 3 7.39 -34.02 -22.93
C ARG A 3 8.47 -32.96 -23.08
N PHE A 4 8.25 -31.81 -22.47
CA PHE A 4 9.30 -31.03 -21.79
C PHE A 4 8.69 -29.90 -20.93
N VAL A 5 7.68 -30.21 -20.09
CA VAL A 5 7.21 -29.27 -19.05
C VAL A 5 6.75 -30.07 -17.82
N GLU A 6 7.62 -30.90 -17.27
CA GLU A 6 7.49 -31.42 -15.91
C GLU A 6 8.89 -31.38 -15.31
N GLY A 7 9.12 -30.51 -14.32
CA GLY A 7 10.41 -30.52 -13.63
C GLY A 7 10.93 -29.24 -12.98
N VAL A 8 10.10 -28.26 -12.62
CA VAL A 8 10.39 -27.35 -11.49
C VAL A 8 9.07 -26.93 -10.86
N GLY A 9 8.59 -27.71 -9.89
CA GLY A 9 7.40 -27.40 -9.11
C GLY A 9 7.63 -26.24 -8.15
N LEU A 10 7.79 -25.03 -8.67
CA LEU A 10 7.35 -23.83 -7.95
C LEU A 10 5.85 -23.72 -8.20
N GLY A 11 5.07 -24.64 -7.62
CA GLY A 11 3.64 -24.53 -7.60
C GLY A 11 3.28 -23.29 -6.81
N ILE A 12 3.04 -22.17 -7.49
CA ILE A 12 2.23 -21.09 -6.93
C ILE A 12 0.90 -21.76 -6.63
N ALA A 13 0.66 -22.09 -5.36
CA ALA A 13 -0.55 -22.78 -4.94
C ALA A 13 -1.74 -22.01 -5.52
N THR A 14 -2.46 -22.64 -6.46
CA THR A 14 -3.68 -22.08 -7.02
C THR A 14 -4.64 -21.81 -5.87
N MET A 15 -5.13 -20.57 -5.76
CA MET A 15 -6.10 -20.20 -4.73
C MET A 15 -7.34 -21.10 -4.90
N GLY A 16 -7.69 -21.89 -3.90
CA GLY A 16 -8.87 -22.74 -3.95
C GLY A 16 -10.15 -21.92 -4.17
N PRO A 17 -11.16 -22.46 -4.89
CA PRO A 17 -12.36 -21.72 -5.28
C PRO A 17 -13.12 -21.11 -4.09
N GLU A 18 -13.20 -21.85 -2.98
CA GLU A 18 -13.83 -21.37 -1.73
C GLU A 18 -13.15 -20.11 -1.17
N LYS A 19 -11.82 -20.02 -1.28
CA LYS A 19 -11.09 -18.85 -0.79
C LYS A 19 -11.30 -17.63 -1.69
N LEU A 20 -11.40 -17.83 -3.01
CA LEU A 20 -11.75 -16.74 -3.94
C LEU A 20 -13.19 -16.26 -3.71
N GLU A 21 -14.12 -17.17 -3.52
CA GLU A 21 -15.52 -16.84 -3.23
C GLU A 21 -15.66 -16.06 -1.92
N ARG A 22 -14.99 -16.50 -0.84
CA ARG A 22 -14.97 -15.76 0.43
C ARG A 22 -14.47 -14.33 0.27
N ARG A 23 -13.39 -14.14 -0.50
CA ARG A 23 -12.80 -12.82 -0.76
C ARG A 23 -13.73 -11.94 -1.58
N SER A 24 -14.43 -12.51 -2.55
CA SER A 24 -15.42 -11.79 -3.36
C SER A 24 -16.61 -11.34 -2.52
N ARG A 25 -17.16 -12.23 -1.67
CA ARG A 25 -18.22 -11.88 -0.71
C ARG A 25 -17.81 -10.78 0.26
N ALA A 26 -16.58 -10.88 0.81
CA ALA A 26 -16.03 -9.83 1.67
C ALA A 26 -15.92 -8.50 0.91
N HIS A 27 -15.44 -8.55 -0.34
CA HIS A 27 -15.34 -7.36 -1.17
C HIS A 27 -16.68 -6.70 -1.43
N GLU A 28 -17.70 -7.46 -1.84
CA GLU A 28 -19.04 -6.94 -2.09
C GLU A 28 -19.64 -6.28 -0.83
N ALA A 29 -19.59 -6.96 0.31
CA ALA A 29 -20.14 -6.45 1.56
C ALA A 29 -19.44 -5.17 2.04
N VAL A 30 -18.10 -5.18 2.06
CA VAL A 30 -17.30 -4.02 2.49
C VAL A 30 -17.45 -2.86 1.52
N ALA A 31 -17.36 -3.11 0.20
CA ALA A 31 -17.48 -2.06 -0.81
C ALA A 31 -18.87 -1.41 -0.79
N ALA A 32 -19.94 -2.20 -0.67
CA ALA A 32 -21.30 -1.67 -0.56
C ALA A 32 -21.49 -0.82 0.70
N THR A 33 -20.95 -1.27 1.84
CA THR A 33 -21.02 -0.54 3.11
C THR A 33 -20.31 0.80 3.02
N LEU A 34 -19.09 0.81 2.46
CA LEU A 34 -18.29 2.03 2.29
C LEU A 34 -18.87 2.98 1.25
N ALA A 35 -19.47 2.46 0.18
CA ALA A 35 -20.13 3.27 -0.83
C ALA A 35 -21.37 4.01 -0.29
N ALA A 36 -22.08 3.39 0.66
CA ALA A 36 -23.27 3.98 1.29
C ALA A 36 -22.95 5.09 2.31
N LEU A 37 -21.72 5.15 2.83
CA LEU A 37 -21.32 6.21 3.76
C LEU A 37 -21.14 7.54 3.04
N SER A 38 -21.54 8.63 3.71
CA SER A 38 -21.15 9.97 3.30
C SER A 38 -19.67 10.21 3.55
N ASP A 39 -19.09 11.22 2.90
CA ASP A 39 -17.70 11.62 3.13
C ASP A 39 -17.47 12.03 4.59
N GLY A 40 -18.46 12.69 5.21
CA GLY A 40 -18.42 13.10 6.61
C GLY A 40 -18.41 11.92 7.57
N ASP A 41 -19.30 10.95 7.35
CA ASP A 41 -19.37 9.75 8.20
C ASP A 41 -18.10 8.91 8.09
N LEU A 42 -17.62 8.69 6.86
CA LEU A 42 -16.38 7.95 6.65
C LEU A 42 -15.19 8.69 7.27
N ALA A 43 -15.10 10.02 7.10
CA ALA A 43 -14.04 10.81 7.71
C ALA A 43 -14.08 10.73 9.24
N ALA A 44 -15.26 10.82 9.85
CA ALA A 44 -15.42 10.71 11.31
C ALA A 44 -14.97 9.33 11.82
N MET A 45 -15.40 8.24 11.16
CA MET A 45 -14.99 6.88 11.50
C MET A 45 -13.47 6.70 11.38
N LEU A 46 -12.89 7.17 10.27
CA LEU A 46 -11.45 7.06 10.03
C LEU A 46 -10.66 7.90 11.04
N ASN A 47 -11.12 9.09 11.42
CA ASN A 47 -10.40 9.95 12.38
C ASN A 47 -10.37 9.38 13.81
N ALA A 48 -11.29 8.49 14.16
CA ALA A 48 -11.30 7.78 15.43
C ALA A 48 -10.40 6.54 15.47
N ALA A 49 -9.83 6.12 14.33
CA ALA A 49 -9.00 4.92 14.25
C ALA A 49 -7.60 5.15 14.82
N ASP A 50 -6.97 4.06 15.28
CA ASP A 50 -5.58 4.06 15.72
C ASP A 50 -4.64 3.98 14.50
N TRP A 51 -4.17 5.13 14.04
CA TRP A 51 -3.30 5.26 12.87
C TRP A 51 -1.83 5.12 13.24
N ARG A 52 -1.12 4.30 12.46
CA ARG A 52 0.34 4.25 12.44
C ARG A 52 0.86 5.20 11.36
N VAL A 53 1.64 6.19 11.79
CA VAL A 53 2.24 7.18 10.89
C VAL A 53 3.61 6.69 10.40
N SER A 54 3.83 6.69 9.09
CA SER A 54 5.14 6.39 8.50
C SER A 54 6.10 7.59 8.62
N PHE A 55 7.39 7.37 8.38
CA PHE A 55 8.39 8.46 8.36
C PHE A 55 8.13 9.54 7.31
N HIS A 56 7.24 9.28 6.36
CA HIS A 56 6.93 10.16 5.23
C HIS A 56 5.50 10.71 5.30
N GLY A 57 4.82 10.53 6.43
CA GLY A 57 3.50 11.11 6.69
C GLY A 57 2.32 10.37 6.07
N SER A 58 2.55 9.22 5.42
CA SER A 58 1.46 8.28 5.09
C SER A 58 1.03 7.54 6.34
N GLU A 59 -0.25 7.22 6.46
CA GLU A 59 -0.78 6.53 7.64
C GLU A 59 -1.39 5.18 7.26
N SER A 60 -1.34 4.22 8.17
CA SER A 60 -2.08 2.97 8.03
C SER A 60 -2.81 2.57 9.30
N ALA A 61 -3.96 1.93 9.14
CA ALA A 61 -4.79 1.45 10.25
C ALA A 61 -5.45 0.12 9.88
N ILE A 62 -5.86 -0.63 10.90
CA ILE A 62 -6.70 -1.81 10.75
C ILE A 62 -8.08 -1.44 11.29
N LEU A 63 -9.11 -1.65 10.49
CA LEU A 63 -10.51 -1.38 10.87
C LEU A 63 -11.38 -2.59 10.57
N ASP A 64 -12.63 -2.57 11.01
CA ASP A 64 -13.64 -3.57 10.68
C ASP A 64 -14.82 -2.89 9.98
N PHE A 65 -15.22 -3.42 8.81
CA PHE A 65 -16.41 -2.99 8.07
C PHE A 65 -17.23 -4.22 7.67
N ALA A 66 -18.54 -4.18 7.89
CA ALA A 66 -19.45 -5.30 7.58
C ALA A 66 -18.97 -6.65 8.19
N GLY A 67 -18.34 -6.63 9.38
CA GLY A 67 -17.79 -7.81 10.03
C GLY A 67 -16.46 -8.32 9.45
N TRP A 68 -15.87 -7.61 8.49
CA TRP A 68 -14.59 -7.95 7.88
C TRP A 68 -13.50 -6.97 8.30
N ARG A 69 -12.36 -7.53 8.70
CA ARG A 69 -11.16 -6.75 8.95
C ARG A 69 -10.57 -6.25 7.64
N VAL A 70 -10.24 -4.97 7.61
CA VAL A 70 -9.65 -4.27 6.46
C VAL A 70 -8.36 -3.57 6.86
N PHE A 71 -7.50 -3.35 5.87
CA PHE A 71 -6.34 -2.48 5.98
C PHE A 71 -6.65 -1.15 5.31
N ALA A 72 -6.58 -0.06 6.05
CA ALA A 72 -6.70 1.28 5.49
C ALA A 72 -5.33 1.92 5.34
N LYS A 73 -5.10 2.55 4.19
CA LYS A 73 -3.93 3.39 3.91
C LYS A 73 -4.40 4.80 3.59
N ARG A 74 -3.81 5.78 4.24
CA ARG A 74 -4.02 7.21 3.99
C ARG A 74 -2.77 7.83 3.40
N MET A 75 -2.92 8.52 2.28
CA MET A 75 -1.82 9.17 1.57
C MET A 75 -2.16 10.62 1.28
N ALA A 76 -1.24 11.52 1.55
CA ALA A 76 -1.39 12.94 1.24
C ALA A 76 -1.56 13.15 -0.28
N LEU A 77 -2.49 14.03 -0.65
CA LEU A 77 -2.75 14.45 -2.01
C LEU A 77 -2.54 15.96 -2.09
N THR A 78 -1.47 16.39 -2.75
CA THR A 78 -1.09 17.82 -2.75
C THR A 78 -2.02 18.65 -3.63
N ARG A 79 -1.98 19.97 -3.45
CA ARG A 79 -2.72 20.90 -4.31
C ARG A 79 -2.36 20.70 -5.78
N ARG A 80 -1.06 20.52 -6.07
CA ARG A 80 -0.56 20.24 -7.42
C ARG A 80 -1.18 18.97 -8.02
N GLU A 81 -1.30 17.90 -7.23
CA GLU A 81 -1.94 16.65 -7.69
C GLU A 81 -3.44 16.81 -7.92
N LEU A 82 -4.12 17.65 -7.12
CA LEU A 82 -5.55 17.97 -7.29
C LEU A 82 -5.83 18.85 -8.51
N ASP A 83 -4.95 19.80 -8.82
CA ASP A 83 -5.12 20.73 -9.94
C ASP A 83 -4.78 20.08 -11.29
N ALA A 84 -3.94 19.03 -11.28
CA ALA A 84 -3.51 18.33 -12.49
C ALA A 84 -4.57 17.39 -13.10
N GLY A 85 -5.65 17.08 -12.38
CA GLY A 85 -6.73 16.24 -12.90
C GLY A 85 -7.65 15.69 -11.82
N PRO A 86 -8.59 14.78 -12.17
CA PRO A 86 -9.48 14.17 -11.20
C PRO A 86 -8.70 13.54 -10.03
N ALA A 87 -9.17 13.79 -8.81
CA ALA A 87 -8.44 13.42 -7.60
C ALA A 87 -8.14 11.91 -7.56
N GLY A 88 -6.86 11.56 -7.36
CA GLY A 88 -6.40 10.16 -7.34
C GLY A 88 -6.25 9.49 -8.73
N SER A 89 -6.47 10.21 -9.84
CA SER A 89 -6.26 9.67 -11.19
C SER A 89 -4.89 10.00 -11.78
N VAL A 90 -4.21 11.03 -11.26
CA VAL A 90 -2.93 11.50 -11.81
C VAL A 90 -1.81 10.52 -11.48
N THR A 91 -1.19 9.98 -12.53
CA THR A 91 -0.05 9.04 -12.44
C THR A 91 1.27 9.66 -12.93
N ALA A 92 1.24 10.87 -13.47
CA ALA A 92 2.44 11.57 -13.91
C ALA A 92 3.32 11.99 -12.72
N ASP A 93 4.62 12.12 -12.96
CA ASP A 93 5.52 12.78 -12.03
C ASP A 93 5.43 14.30 -12.22
N LEU A 94 4.72 14.97 -11.32
CA LEU A 94 4.47 16.42 -11.38
C LEU A 94 5.62 17.26 -10.80
N PHE A 95 6.66 16.61 -10.26
CA PHE A 95 7.79 17.27 -9.62
C PHE A 95 9.10 17.05 -10.39
N GLY A 96 9.15 16.11 -11.34
CA GLY A 96 10.36 15.76 -12.06
C GLY A 96 11.40 15.10 -11.13
N LEU A 97 10.93 14.24 -10.24
CA LEU A 97 11.74 13.56 -9.25
C LEU A 97 12.51 12.40 -9.89
N PRO A 98 13.69 12.05 -9.35
CA PRO A 98 14.40 10.85 -9.77
C PRO A 98 13.51 9.60 -9.64
N SER A 99 13.59 8.66 -10.59
CA SER A 99 12.75 7.45 -10.57
C SER A 99 12.88 6.63 -9.28
N LEU A 100 14.04 6.63 -8.64
CA LEU A 100 14.29 5.99 -7.34
C LEU A 100 13.48 6.63 -6.19
N TYR A 101 13.05 7.88 -6.34
CA TYR A 101 12.20 8.60 -5.37
C TYR A 101 10.74 8.14 -5.44
N GLN A 102 10.37 7.30 -6.42
CA GLN A 102 9.00 6.79 -6.54
C GLN A 102 8.58 5.95 -5.33
N TYR A 103 9.51 5.20 -4.74
CA TYR A 103 9.21 4.32 -3.61
C TYR A 103 9.47 5.05 -2.29
N ALA A 104 8.54 4.94 -1.34
CA ALA A 104 8.66 5.54 -0.01
C ALA A 104 9.68 4.84 0.92
N VAL A 105 10.72 4.21 0.35
CA VAL A 105 11.84 3.62 1.07
C VAL A 105 12.95 4.67 1.10
N GLY A 106 13.04 5.41 2.21
CA GLY A 106 14.01 6.51 2.36
C GLY A 106 13.64 7.78 1.58
N SER A 107 12.43 7.86 1.03
CA SER A 107 11.94 9.02 0.25
C SER A 107 10.50 9.34 0.62
N ALA A 108 10.04 10.57 0.35
CA ALA A 108 8.64 10.92 0.57
C ALA A 108 7.67 10.26 -0.43
N GLY A 109 8.18 9.53 -1.43
CA GLY A 109 7.39 8.97 -2.52
C GLY A 109 6.69 10.04 -3.36
N PHE A 110 6.10 9.62 -4.47
CA PHE A 110 5.17 10.45 -5.23
C PHE A 110 4.10 9.62 -5.92
N ALA A 111 3.04 10.31 -6.34
CA ALA A 111 1.90 9.77 -7.09
C ALA A 111 1.05 8.76 -6.32
N ALA A 112 0.25 9.24 -5.37
CA ALA A 112 -0.80 8.44 -4.74
C ALA A 112 -1.77 7.85 -5.79
N GLY A 113 -1.93 8.52 -6.95
CA GLY A 113 -2.69 8.00 -8.08
C GLY A 113 -2.07 6.76 -8.75
N ARG A 114 -0.74 6.61 -8.79
CA ARG A 114 -0.10 5.36 -9.27
C ARG A 114 -0.44 4.20 -8.37
N GLU A 115 -0.39 4.41 -7.06
CA GLU A 115 -0.75 3.39 -6.09
C GLU A 115 -2.22 2.96 -6.23
N LEU A 116 -3.13 3.93 -6.34
CA LEU A 116 -4.55 3.62 -6.55
C LEU A 116 -4.79 2.90 -7.87
N ALA A 117 -4.18 3.35 -8.97
CA ALA A 117 -4.32 2.71 -10.28
C ALA A 117 -3.81 1.26 -10.25
N ALA A 118 -2.65 1.02 -9.63
CA ALA A 118 -2.10 -0.32 -9.45
C ALA A 118 -3.04 -1.19 -8.60
N ALA A 119 -3.56 -0.68 -7.48
CA ALA A 119 -4.48 -1.42 -6.63
C ALA A 119 -5.79 -1.78 -7.34
N ARG A 120 -6.36 -0.87 -8.15
CA ARG A 120 -7.54 -1.17 -8.97
C ARG A 120 -7.26 -2.28 -9.99
N MET A 121 -6.15 -2.18 -10.71
CA MET A 121 -5.72 -3.17 -11.69
C MET A 121 -5.54 -4.56 -11.05
N THR A 122 -4.78 -4.64 -9.96
CA THR A 122 -4.49 -5.92 -9.29
C THR A 122 -5.71 -6.51 -8.59
N SER A 123 -6.65 -5.68 -8.12
CA SER A 123 -7.94 -6.14 -7.60
C SER A 123 -8.76 -6.84 -8.67
N GLY A 124 -8.78 -6.31 -9.90
CA GLY A 124 -9.42 -6.97 -11.04
C GLY A 124 -8.85 -8.35 -11.29
N TRP A 125 -7.52 -8.50 -11.28
CA TRP A 125 -6.87 -9.80 -11.42
C TRP A 125 -7.16 -10.74 -10.25
N ALA A 126 -7.22 -10.21 -9.04
CA ALA A 126 -7.49 -11.00 -7.84
C ALA A 126 -8.91 -11.56 -7.83
N LEU A 127 -9.91 -10.72 -8.15
CA LEU A 127 -11.32 -11.09 -8.22
C LEU A 127 -11.62 -12.02 -9.39
N ALA A 128 -10.97 -11.83 -10.54
CA ALA A 128 -11.09 -12.73 -11.69
C ALA A 128 -10.32 -14.06 -11.52
N GLY A 129 -9.58 -14.24 -10.42
CA GLY A 129 -8.75 -15.42 -10.19
C GLY A 129 -7.48 -15.50 -11.06
N ALA A 130 -7.23 -14.52 -11.94
CA ALA A 130 -6.05 -14.48 -12.81
C ALA A 130 -4.73 -14.31 -12.04
N CYS A 131 -4.75 -13.49 -10.99
CA CYS A 131 -3.63 -13.37 -10.05
C CYS A 131 -4.17 -13.16 -8.62
N PRO A 132 -4.57 -14.23 -7.93
CA PRO A 132 -5.33 -14.13 -6.69
C PRO A 132 -4.48 -13.69 -5.49
N HIS A 133 -3.17 -13.50 -5.65
CA HIS A 133 -2.25 -13.21 -4.55
C HIS A 133 -2.18 -11.72 -4.17
N PHE A 134 -2.76 -10.84 -4.98
CA PHE A 134 -2.85 -9.43 -4.65
C PHE A 134 -4.01 -9.15 -3.68
N PRO A 135 -3.81 -8.28 -2.67
CA PRO A 135 -4.92 -7.78 -1.84
C PRO A 135 -5.96 -7.06 -2.70
N ILE A 136 -7.23 -7.27 -2.38
CA ILE A 136 -8.33 -6.57 -3.07
C ILE A 136 -8.53 -5.18 -2.46
N LEU A 137 -8.61 -4.15 -3.29
CA LEU A 137 -9.09 -2.83 -2.94
C LEU A 137 -10.61 -2.86 -2.85
N HIS A 138 -11.16 -2.62 -1.66
CA HIS A 138 -12.60 -2.56 -1.42
C HIS A 138 -13.18 -1.19 -1.77
N HIS A 139 -12.47 -0.12 -1.42
CA HIS A 139 -12.92 1.24 -1.69
C HIS A 139 -11.73 2.20 -1.73
N ALA A 140 -11.89 3.32 -2.43
CA ALA A 140 -10.99 4.45 -2.32
C ALA A 140 -11.78 5.75 -2.34
N ARG A 141 -11.42 6.70 -1.48
CA ARG A 141 -12.10 7.99 -1.38
C ARG A 141 -11.11 9.11 -1.07
N VAL A 142 -11.33 10.28 -1.66
CA VAL A 142 -10.57 11.48 -1.34
C VAL A 142 -11.33 12.24 -0.26
N LEU A 143 -10.65 12.56 0.83
CA LEU A 143 -11.23 13.23 2.00
C LEU A 143 -10.38 14.44 2.40
N PRO A 144 -10.98 15.45 3.07
CA PRO A 144 -10.21 16.51 3.71
C PRO A 144 -9.13 15.94 4.64
N ARG A 145 -7.94 16.53 4.62
CA ARG A 145 -6.80 16.05 5.41
C ARG A 145 -6.60 16.89 6.66
N THR A 146 -6.53 16.20 7.80
CA THR A 146 -5.82 16.68 8.98
C THR A 146 -4.41 16.12 8.93
N ALA A 147 -3.39 16.96 9.01
CA ALA A 147 -2.01 16.49 9.02
C ALA A 147 -1.77 15.60 10.26
N PRO A 148 -1.08 14.45 10.12
CA PRO A 148 -0.77 13.61 11.26
C PRO A 148 0.18 14.33 12.21
N LYS A 149 0.02 14.08 13.51
CA LYS A 149 1.03 14.47 14.50
C LYS A 149 2.26 13.60 14.31
N LEU A 150 3.40 14.24 14.08
CA LEU A 150 4.68 13.55 13.92
C LEU A 150 5.38 13.42 15.28
N SER A 151 6.18 12.37 15.42
CA SER A 151 7.15 12.25 16.52
C SER A 151 8.38 13.09 16.23
N GLU A 152 9.12 13.47 17.27
CA GLU A 152 10.38 14.22 17.16
C GLU A 152 11.36 13.56 16.17
N ARG A 153 11.45 12.23 16.16
CA ARG A 153 12.28 11.48 15.21
C ARG A 153 11.81 11.67 13.76
N GLN A 154 10.51 11.69 13.51
CA GLN A 154 9.95 11.91 12.18
C GLN A 154 10.17 13.36 11.72
N GLU A 155 10.00 14.32 12.62
CA GLU A 155 10.27 15.74 12.35
C GLU A 155 11.76 15.96 12.01
N ALA A 156 12.67 15.40 12.82
CA ALA A 156 14.11 15.46 12.56
C ALA A 156 14.49 14.79 11.23
N TRP A 157 13.85 13.68 10.87
CA TRP A 157 14.03 13.03 9.58
C TRP A 157 13.60 13.93 8.42
N LEU A 158 12.41 14.55 8.50
CA LEU A 158 11.92 15.47 7.47
C LEU A 158 12.82 16.70 7.32
N ALA A 159 13.31 17.25 8.44
CA ALA A 159 14.26 18.37 8.43
C ALA A 159 15.60 18.02 7.76
N ASN A 160 15.99 16.73 7.77
CA ASN A 160 17.24 16.26 7.17
C ASN A 160 17.11 15.87 5.68
N ILE A 161 15.89 15.76 5.14
CA ILE A 161 15.66 15.41 3.72
C ILE A 161 16.47 16.29 2.75
N PRO A 162 16.55 17.63 2.90
CA PRO A 162 17.32 18.47 1.99
C PRO A 162 18.79 18.03 1.91
N ALA A 163 19.44 17.77 3.05
CA ALA A 163 20.83 17.33 3.06
C ALA A 163 20.99 15.91 2.49
N PHE A 164 20.11 14.98 2.88
CA PHE A 164 20.14 13.59 2.42
C PHE A 164 20.02 13.48 0.88
N TRP A 165 19.20 14.33 0.26
CA TRP A 165 18.98 14.36 -1.18
C TRP A 165 19.78 15.47 -1.90
N SER A 166 20.96 15.83 -1.38
CA SER A 166 21.91 16.78 -1.98
C SER A 166 21.32 18.16 -2.34
N GLY A 167 20.35 18.62 -1.57
CA GLY A 167 19.69 19.91 -1.74
C GLY A 167 18.76 19.97 -2.95
N ASN A 168 18.30 18.83 -3.49
CA ASN A 168 17.47 18.83 -4.70
C ASN A 168 16.17 19.63 -4.48
N PRO A 169 15.96 20.74 -5.23
CA PRO A 169 14.84 21.65 -4.99
C PRO A 169 13.48 21.02 -5.27
N ALA A 170 13.38 20.07 -6.20
CA ALA A 170 12.14 19.35 -6.49
C ALA A 170 11.71 18.46 -5.31
N ILE A 171 12.68 17.81 -4.65
CA ILE A 171 12.45 16.99 -3.46
C ILE A 171 12.01 17.86 -2.28
N ILE A 172 12.66 19.00 -2.07
CA ILE A 172 12.28 19.96 -1.02
C ILE A 172 10.84 20.45 -1.25
N ALA A 173 10.51 20.87 -2.48
CA ALA A 173 9.16 21.30 -2.83
C ALA A 173 8.12 20.19 -2.61
N ARG A 174 8.45 18.94 -2.95
CA ARG A 174 7.57 17.79 -2.74
C ARG A 174 7.26 17.59 -1.26
N VAL A 175 8.27 17.62 -0.39
CA VAL A 175 8.08 17.43 1.05
C VAL A 175 7.26 18.55 1.68
N ASP A 176 7.51 19.80 1.28
CA ASP A 176 6.71 20.95 1.72
C ASP A 176 5.25 20.80 1.30
N GLU A 177 5.00 20.46 0.04
CA GLU A 177 3.63 20.27 -0.46
C GLU A 177 2.91 19.08 0.19
N VAL A 178 3.59 17.96 0.48
CA VAL A 178 3.01 16.83 1.24
C VAL A 178 2.59 17.27 2.62
N THR A 179 3.43 18.06 3.29
CA THR A 179 3.16 18.57 4.64
C THR A 179 1.89 19.43 4.64
N ARG A 180 1.74 20.29 3.63
CA ARG A 180 0.60 21.21 3.46
C ARG A 180 -0.55 20.64 2.64
N ALA A 181 -0.54 19.35 2.33
CA ALA A 181 -1.54 18.74 1.46
C ALA A 181 -2.96 18.93 2.05
N PRO A 182 -3.92 19.48 1.26
CA PRO A 182 -5.26 19.80 1.75
C PRO A 182 -6.17 18.58 1.84
N ALA A 183 -5.82 17.51 1.11
CA ALA A 183 -6.61 16.30 1.04
C ALA A 183 -5.72 15.07 1.19
N ASN A 184 -6.37 13.96 1.45
CA ASN A 184 -5.78 12.64 1.43
C ASN A 184 -6.63 11.73 0.58
N ILE A 185 -5.99 10.75 -0.04
CA ILE A 185 -6.70 9.59 -0.55
C ILE A 185 -6.60 8.46 0.46
N VAL A 186 -7.76 7.90 0.80
CA VAL A 186 -7.87 6.73 1.66
C VAL A 186 -8.18 5.52 0.80
N MET A 187 -7.33 4.51 0.87
CA MET A 187 -7.54 3.21 0.25
C MET A 187 -7.88 2.20 1.33
N ILE A 188 -9.02 1.52 1.17
CA ILE A 188 -9.46 0.46 2.08
C ILE A 188 -9.32 -0.87 1.34
N GLN A 189 -8.45 -1.73 1.86
CA GLN A 189 -7.98 -2.95 1.21
C GLN A 189 -8.21 -4.18 2.09
N GLU A 190 -8.15 -5.35 1.49
CA GLU A 190 -8.19 -6.63 2.17
C GLU A 190 -7.07 -6.75 3.20
N PHE A 191 -7.42 -7.20 4.41
CA PHE A 191 -6.45 -7.51 5.44
C PHE A 191 -5.88 -8.92 5.27
N VAL A 192 -4.58 -9.02 4.96
CA VAL A 192 -3.90 -10.32 4.72
C VAL A 192 -3.45 -11.01 6.04
N GLY A 193 -3.40 -10.28 7.15
CA GLY A 193 -3.23 -10.86 8.50
C GLY A 193 -1.83 -11.34 8.88
N ARG A 194 -0.84 -11.27 7.97
CA ARG A 194 0.56 -11.57 8.27
C ARG A 194 1.47 -10.59 7.55
N ASP A 195 2.48 -10.10 8.25
CA ASP A 195 3.61 -9.40 7.62
C ASP A 195 4.63 -10.39 7.07
N LEU A 196 5.58 -9.87 6.28
CA LEU A 196 6.62 -10.67 5.64
C LEU A 196 7.50 -11.38 6.68
N GLU A 197 7.83 -10.72 7.79
CA GLU A 197 8.66 -11.29 8.84
C GLU A 197 8.00 -12.51 9.47
N THR A 198 6.75 -12.37 9.91
CA THR A 198 5.96 -13.46 10.49
C THR A 198 5.80 -14.60 9.49
N TRP A 199 5.58 -14.28 8.21
CA TRP A 199 5.51 -15.28 7.15
C TRP A 199 6.83 -16.00 6.97
N LEU A 200 7.97 -15.28 6.91
CA LEU A 200 9.31 -15.88 6.78
C LEU A 200 9.65 -16.75 7.98
N GLN A 201 9.33 -16.32 9.20
CA GLN A 201 9.55 -17.09 10.42
C GLN A 201 8.75 -18.40 10.39
N ALA A 202 7.49 -18.37 9.96
CA ALA A 202 6.66 -19.56 9.80
C ALA A 202 7.10 -20.46 8.62
N ALA A 203 7.64 -19.87 7.56
CA ALA A 203 8.08 -20.56 6.35
C ALA A 203 9.50 -21.12 6.44
N ARG A 204 10.26 -20.83 7.50
CA ARG A 204 11.63 -21.35 7.69
C ARG A 204 11.59 -22.88 7.63
N PRO A 205 12.21 -23.49 6.60
CA PRO A 205 12.45 -24.93 6.65
C PRO A 205 13.30 -25.21 7.89
N ARG A 206 13.03 -26.32 8.61
CA ARG A 206 14.00 -26.83 9.58
C ARG A 206 15.34 -26.91 8.86
N ALA A 207 16.32 -26.12 9.30
CA ALA A 207 17.63 -26.12 8.69
C ALA A 207 18.11 -27.58 8.65
N ARG A 208 18.30 -28.13 7.45
CA ARG A 208 19.12 -29.33 7.33
C ARG A 208 20.50 -28.89 7.81
N SER A 209 21.04 -29.61 8.78
CA SER A 209 22.41 -29.39 9.22
C SER A 209 23.29 -29.35 7.97
N TRP A 210 24.00 -28.24 7.79
CA TRP A 210 25.01 -28.15 6.76
C TRP A 210 26.06 -29.21 7.08
N GLN A 211 26.14 -30.26 6.25
CA GLN A 211 27.20 -31.25 6.34
C GLN A 211 28.28 -30.84 5.33
N PRO A 212 29.47 -30.42 5.78
CA PRO A 212 30.59 -30.17 4.87
C PRO A 212 30.90 -31.45 4.11
N ARG A 213 30.96 -31.37 2.78
CA ARG A 213 31.51 -32.46 1.97
C ARG A 213 33.03 -32.42 2.15
N THR A 214 33.59 -33.44 2.80
CA THR A 214 35.03 -33.70 2.72
C THR A 214 35.35 -34.14 1.31
N ILE A 215 36.16 -33.36 0.60
CA ILE A 215 36.77 -33.77 -0.66
C ILE A 215 38.02 -34.58 -0.25
N SER A 216 37.98 -35.89 -0.43
CA SER A 216 39.19 -36.72 -0.38
C SER A 216 40.01 -36.42 -1.63
N GLY A 217 41.28 -36.07 -1.43
CA GLY A 217 42.27 -35.88 -2.50
C GLY A 217 42.76 -37.19 -3.10
#